data_AF-A0A834K6K6-F1
#
_entry.id   AF-A0A834K6K6-F1
#
_cell.length_a   1.000
_cell.length_b   1.000
_cell.length_c   1.000
_cell.angle_alpha   90.00
_cell.angle_beta   90.00
_cell.angle_gamma   90.00
#
_symmetry.space_group_name_H-M   'P 1'
#
loop_
_entity.id
_entity.type
_entity.pdbx_description
1 polymer ?
#
loop_
_entity_poly.entity_id
_entity_poly.type
_entity_poly.pdbx_seq_one_letter_code
_entity_poly.pdbx_strand_id
1 'polypeptide(L)'
;MNEPSRGSRMSMSGVRGVKSVTRESGAGAGGGVGVGGGGAVAYKPVVPRELAQDLSRPARLDVLLDMPPASRETQVHHSWNADDRSLNIFVKDDDKLTFHRHPVAQSTDCIRGKVGYTKGMHVWELYWSTRQRGTHAVVGVATADAPLHSVGYQSLVGNNDLSWGWDLGRNKLYHDSKNNVGVTYPALLKPDETFIVPDKFLVVLDMDEGTLAFVVDGQYLGIAFRGLKGRKLHPIVSAVWGHCEITMKYIGGLDPEPLPLMDLCRRVIRQRIGKHRLEEKINELNLPQAMKTYLLYRDRSSLRHRCYHDAQKWATMASCYSRTRQGTHHHQQQQQQQQLQLQQQQQQQQFVRQQQQQQQQQQQQQQQQHRNYLNQQNHQRDNGPPSVSLFLKRLMISRLNRLIRRQCVNGPRRRMSSEGYNSQREKESVLLTTSLNPDDIRRVQEEYKRRLCDCYY
;
A
#
# COMPACT_ATOMS: atom_id res chain seq x y z
N MET A 1 22.75 -36.52 54.65
CA MET A 1 22.58 -37.94 55.06
C MET A 1 21.09 -38.23 55.15
N ASN A 2 20.71 -39.45 54.77
CA ASN A 2 19.45 -40.15 55.10
C ASN A 2 18.09 -39.52 54.71
N GLU A 3 17.56 -40.00 53.59
CA GLU A 3 16.19 -40.57 53.54
C GLU A 3 16.20 -41.96 54.25
N PRO A 4 15.07 -42.65 54.60
CA PRO A 4 14.08 -43.14 53.60
C PRO A 4 12.62 -43.50 54.06
N SER A 5 11.80 -43.99 53.11
CA SER A 5 10.71 -45.01 53.23
C SER A 5 9.35 -44.61 53.87
N ARG A 6 8.13 -45.05 53.49
CA ARG A 6 7.46 -45.95 52.48
C ARG A 6 5.93 -45.59 52.46
N GLY A 7 5.02 -45.97 51.53
CA GLY A 7 5.08 -46.62 50.20
C GLY A 7 3.86 -47.52 49.84
N SER A 8 3.22 -47.35 48.64
CA SER A 8 2.20 -48.23 47.96
C SER A 8 0.70 -48.18 48.42
N ARG A 9 -0.36 -48.46 47.62
CA ARG A 9 -0.50 -49.10 46.26
C ARG A 9 -1.86 -48.82 45.51
N MET A 10 -1.80 -48.69 44.17
CA MET A 10 -2.73 -49.17 43.08
C MET A 10 -4.27 -49.01 43.05
N SER A 11 -4.82 -48.53 41.91
CA SER A 11 -5.57 -49.34 40.90
C SER A 11 -5.84 -48.58 39.57
N MET A 12 -6.15 -49.29 38.46
CA MET A 12 -6.31 -48.78 37.07
C MET A 12 -7.78 -48.71 36.59
N SER A 13 -8.10 -47.87 35.59
CA SER A 13 -8.69 -48.25 34.27
C SER A 13 -9.53 -47.14 33.58
N GLY A 14 -9.64 -47.16 32.24
CA GLY A 14 -10.81 -46.60 31.51
C GLY A 14 -10.53 -45.59 30.38
N VAL A 15 -11.06 -45.85 29.16
CA VAL A 15 -10.79 -45.10 27.91
C VAL A 15 -12.10 -44.69 27.19
N ARG A 16 -12.03 -43.63 26.34
CA ARG A 16 -12.98 -43.16 25.28
C ARG A 16 -14.25 -42.37 25.67
N GLY A 17 -14.58 -41.39 24.82
CA GLY A 17 -15.95 -40.86 24.69
C GLY A 17 -16.09 -39.44 24.10
N VAL A 18 -15.91 -39.25 22.78
CA VAL A 18 -16.35 -38.02 22.09
C VAL A 18 -17.84 -38.14 21.76
N LYS A 19 -18.65 -37.09 22.00
CA LYS A 19 -20.01 -36.97 21.47
C LYS A 19 -20.25 -35.63 20.78
N SER A 20 -20.51 -35.72 19.48
CA SER A 20 -21.12 -34.67 18.66
C SER A 20 -22.59 -34.46 19.04
N VAL A 21 -23.09 -33.23 18.90
CA VAL A 21 -24.53 -32.95 18.83
C VAL A 21 -24.87 -32.36 17.46
N THR A 22 -25.98 -32.82 16.90
CA THR A 22 -26.39 -32.69 15.50
C THR A 22 -27.19 -31.43 15.19
N ARG A 23 -27.23 -31.06 13.91
CA ARG A 23 -28.26 -30.16 13.35
C ARG A 23 -29.65 -30.77 13.49
N GLU A 24 -30.64 -29.91 13.71
CA GLU A 24 -32.01 -30.12 13.21
C GLU A 24 -32.47 -28.88 12.43
N SER A 25 -33.41 -29.10 11.52
CA SER A 25 -33.90 -28.12 10.54
C SER A 25 -35.38 -27.81 10.81
N GLY A 26 -35.74 -26.53 10.85
CA GLY A 26 -37.13 -26.07 10.84
C GLY A 26 -37.37 -25.11 9.68
N ALA A 27 -38.44 -25.33 8.91
CA ALA A 27 -38.81 -24.51 7.75
C ALA A 27 -40.07 -23.67 8.07
N GLY A 28 -40.21 -22.48 7.47
CA GLY A 28 -41.42 -21.67 7.63
C GLY A 28 -41.32 -20.25 7.06
N ALA A 29 -41.86 -20.06 5.86
CA ALA A 29 -41.96 -18.85 5.03
C ALA A 29 -42.28 -17.49 5.72
N GLY A 30 -41.90 -16.37 5.06
CA GLY A 30 -42.57 -15.08 5.28
C GLY A 30 -41.82 -13.79 4.84
N GLY A 31 -41.95 -13.43 3.55
CA GLY A 31 -41.84 -12.08 2.93
C GLY A 31 -41.10 -10.90 3.58
N GLY A 32 -40.31 -10.17 2.77
CA GLY A 32 -39.88 -8.80 3.08
C GLY A 32 -38.62 -8.33 2.37
N VAL A 33 -38.74 -7.69 1.20
CA VAL A 33 -37.62 -6.96 0.57
C VAL A 33 -37.43 -5.63 1.30
N GLY A 34 -36.45 -5.58 2.21
CA GLY A 34 -36.04 -4.36 2.90
C GLY A 34 -34.73 -3.80 2.34
N VAL A 35 -34.77 -2.61 1.76
CA VAL A 35 -33.58 -1.90 1.27
C VAL A 35 -32.73 -1.42 2.46
N GLY A 36 -31.73 -2.22 2.84
CA GLY A 36 -30.78 -1.89 3.91
C GLY A 36 -29.65 -1.00 3.40
N GLY A 37 -29.73 0.30 3.69
CA GLY A 37 -28.69 1.27 3.32
C GLY A 37 -27.33 0.95 3.93
N GLY A 38 -26.26 1.30 3.21
CA GLY A 38 -24.88 1.07 3.65
C GLY A 38 -24.53 1.85 4.91
N GLY A 39 -24.66 1.18 6.06
CA GLY A 39 -24.18 1.70 7.34
C GLY A 39 -22.66 1.83 7.31
N ALA A 40 -22.17 3.06 7.19
CA ALA A 40 -20.76 3.36 7.46
C ALA A 40 -20.48 2.94 8.91
N VAL A 41 -19.58 1.98 9.11
CA VAL A 41 -19.17 1.54 10.44
C VAL A 41 -18.58 2.75 11.16
N ALA A 42 -19.31 3.24 12.17
CA ALA A 42 -18.92 4.46 12.88
C ALA A 42 -17.56 4.27 13.54
N TYR A 43 -16.57 5.04 13.08
CA TYR A 43 -15.23 5.07 13.65
C TYR A 43 -15.32 5.49 15.12
N LYS A 44 -15.17 4.52 16.03
CA LYS A 44 -14.79 4.80 17.41
C LYS A 44 -13.29 5.08 17.39
N PRO A 45 -12.80 6.19 17.97
CA PRO A 45 -11.37 6.37 18.15
C PRO A 45 -10.85 5.28 19.09
N VAL A 46 -10.23 4.24 18.53
CA VAL A 46 -9.67 3.10 19.30
C VAL A 46 -8.31 3.51 19.85
N VAL A 47 -8.35 4.50 20.73
CA VAL A 47 -7.42 4.60 21.83
C VAL A 47 -8.28 4.97 23.04
N PRO A 48 -8.64 3.98 23.89
CA PRO A 48 -9.34 4.27 25.14
C PRO A 48 -8.65 5.41 25.88
N ARG A 49 -9.42 6.34 26.50
CA ARG A 49 -8.86 7.50 27.21
C ARG A 49 -7.81 7.13 28.27
N GLU A 50 -7.92 5.91 28.81
CA GLU A 50 -6.97 5.27 29.71
C GLU A 50 -5.56 5.17 29.09
N LEU A 51 -5.45 4.78 27.82
CA LEU A 51 -4.17 4.67 27.10
C LEU A 51 -3.51 6.03 26.80
N ALA A 52 -4.19 7.15 27.07
CA ALA A 52 -3.66 8.50 26.86
C ALA A 52 -2.92 9.08 28.07
N GLN A 53 -3.01 8.46 29.25
CA GLN A 53 -2.41 9.00 30.48
C GLN A 53 -0.91 8.67 30.59
N ASP A 54 -0.48 7.49 30.15
CA ASP A 54 0.92 7.04 30.27
C ASP A 54 1.84 7.56 29.16
N LEU A 55 1.27 7.97 28.01
CA LEU A 55 2.00 8.40 26.83
C LEU A 55 2.09 9.93 26.73
N SER A 56 2.68 10.56 27.75
CA SER A 56 2.90 12.00 27.77
C SER A 56 3.71 12.47 26.55
N ARG A 57 3.23 13.51 25.87
CA ARG A 57 3.88 14.03 24.65
C ARG A 57 5.13 14.84 25.03
N PRO A 58 6.29 14.67 24.34
CA PRO A 58 7.47 15.49 24.57
C PRO A 58 7.19 16.99 24.39
N ALA A 59 7.69 17.83 25.30
CA ALA A 59 7.42 19.28 25.28
C ALA A 59 7.93 19.97 24.00
N ARG A 60 9.04 19.49 23.40
CA ARG A 60 9.54 19.98 22.09
C ARG A 60 8.51 19.74 20.98
N LEU A 61 7.88 18.56 20.96
CA LEU A 61 6.85 18.21 19.98
C LEU A 61 5.58 19.05 20.15
N ASP A 62 5.17 19.33 21.39
CA ASP A 62 4.07 20.27 21.68
C ASP A 62 4.37 21.67 21.12
N VAL A 63 5.58 22.19 21.31
CA VAL A 63 5.98 23.49 20.72
C VAL A 63 5.94 23.45 19.20
N LEU A 64 6.51 22.40 18.59
CA LEU A 64 6.54 22.23 17.13
C LEU A 64 5.12 22.21 16.52
N LEU A 65 4.20 21.45 17.12
CA LEU A 65 2.82 21.33 16.63
C LEU A 65 1.93 22.56 16.93
N ASP A 66 2.37 23.45 17.83
CA ASP A 66 1.70 24.73 18.09
C ASP A 66 2.25 25.88 17.22
N MET A 67 3.40 25.72 16.56
CA MET A 67 3.91 26.67 15.59
C MET A 67 3.11 26.62 14.27
N PRO A 68 3.08 27.72 13.49
CA PRO A 68 2.53 27.70 12.14
C PRO A 68 3.25 26.66 11.26
N PRO A 69 2.52 25.93 10.39
CA PRO A 69 3.12 24.90 9.55
C PRO A 69 4.10 25.49 8.53
N ALA A 70 5.10 24.70 8.16
CA ALA A 70 6.10 25.03 7.14
C ALA A 70 5.47 25.52 5.82
N SER A 71 6.15 26.42 5.11
CA SER A 71 5.66 26.97 3.84
C SER A 71 5.53 25.89 2.75
N ARG A 72 4.75 26.15 1.68
CA ARG A 72 4.61 25.21 0.55
C ARG A 72 5.97 24.91 -0.12
N GLU A 73 6.84 25.91 -0.21
CA GLU A 73 8.21 25.75 -0.71
C GLU A 73 9.02 24.78 0.16
N THR A 74 9.02 24.97 1.49
CA THR A 74 9.66 24.04 2.43
C THR A 74 9.04 22.64 2.35
N GLN A 75 7.71 22.52 2.23
CA GLN A 75 7.05 21.22 2.04
C GLN A 75 7.55 20.50 0.78
N VAL A 76 7.74 21.22 -0.34
CA VAL A 76 8.26 20.67 -1.61
C VAL A 76 9.76 20.37 -1.53
N HIS A 77 10.54 21.13 -0.75
CA HIS A 77 11.95 20.81 -0.49
C HIS A 77 12.10 19.49 0.28
N HIS A 78 11.25 19.25 1.27
CA HIS A 78 11.25 18.04 2.09
C HIS A 78 10.40 16.89 1.50
N SER A 79 9.83 17.04 0.30
CA SER A 79 8.92 16.04 -0.29
C SER A 79 9.62 14.79 -0.82
N TRP A 80 8.85 13.88 -1.40
CA TRP A 80 9.35 12.68 -2.08
C TRP A 80 10.40 13.00 -3.14
N ASN A 81 11.43 12.17 -3.21
CA ASN A 81 12.51 12.30 -4.17
C ASN A 81 12.19 11.51 -5.46
N ALA A 82 12.02 12.23 -6.58
CA ALA A 82 11.74 11.61 -7.87
C ALA A 82 12.93 10.80 -8.42
N ASP A 83 14.14 11.03 -7.90
CA ASP A 83 15.38 10.37 -8.33
C ASP A 83 15.79 9.21 -7.41
N ASP A 84 15.09 9.01 -6.28
CA ASP A 84 15.44 8.02 -5.23
C ASP A 84 14.20 7.21 -4.82
N ARG A 85 13.79 6.32 -5.74
CA ARG A 85 12.53 5.57 -5.73
C ARG A 85 12.65 4.22 -6.46
N SER A 86 11.70 3.32 -6.21
CA SER A 86 11.39 2.24 -7.15
C SER A 86 10.97 2.81 -8.51
N LEU A 87 11.34 2.13 -9.60
CA LEU A 87 10.89 2.44 -10.95
C LEU A 87 9.36 2.31 -11.11
N ASN A 88 8.70 1.53 -10.26
CA ASN A 88 7.24 1.33 -10.27
C ASN A 88 6.45 2.45 -9.58
N ILE A 89 7.12 3.47 -9.05
CA ILE A 89 6.54 4.66 -8.41
C ILE A 89 6.92 5.89 -9.24
N PHE A 90 6.08 6.91 -9.33
CA PHE A 90 6.47 8.25 -9.81
C PHE A 90 5.88 9.35 -8.92
N VAL A 91 6.61 10.47 -8.76
CA VAL A 91 6.10 11.67 -8.09
C VAL A 91 5.22 12.42 -9.08
N LYS A 92 4.01 12.83 -8.67
CA LYS A 92 3.04 13.48 -9.54
C LYS A 92 3.51 14.87 -9.97
N ASP A 93 3.14 15.29 -11.17
CA ASP A 93 3.53 16.61 -11.70
C ASP A 93 2.66 17.75 -11.18
N ASP A 94 1.36 17.51 -11.03
CA ASP A 94 0.35 18.40 -10.43
C ASP A 94 0.54 18.56 -8.91
N ASP A 95 0.94 17.50 -8.19
CA ASP A 95 1.28 17.57 -6.77
C ASP A 95 2.60 16.89 -6.41
N LYS A 96 3.66 17.70 -6.33
CA LYS A 96 5.02 17.31 -5.93
C LYS A 96 5.15 16.80 -4.48
N LEU A 97 4.07 16.77 -3.69
CA LEU A 97 4.02 16.13 -2.37
C LEU A 97 3.52 14.68 -2.43
N THR A 98 2.94 14.25 -3.55
CA THR A 98 2.30 12.94 -3.71
C THR A 98 3.02 12.10 -4.75
N PHE A 99 3.21 10.81 -4.45
CA PHE A 99 3.59 9.83 -5.46
C PHE A 99 2.43 8.90 -5.79
N HIS A 100 2.46 8.34 -7.00
CA HIS A 100 1.55 7.29 -7.47
C HIS A 100 2.35 6.00 -7.72
N ARG A 101 1.79 4.84 -7.36
CA ARG A 101 2.38 3.52 -7.64
C ARG A 101 1.66 2.81 -8.79
N HIS A 102 2.40 2.38 -9.81
CA HIS A 102 1.88 1.57 -10.90
C HIS A 102 1.33 0.22 -10.39
N PRO A 103 0.32 -0.38 -11.06
CA PRO A 103 -0.35 -1.61 -10.64
C PRO A 103 0.49 -2.88 -10.94
N VAL A 104 1.73 -2.91 -10.45
CA VAL A 104 2.65 -4.04 -10.66
C VAL A 104 2.38 -5.14 -9.64
N ALA A 105 2.02 -6.32 -10.14
CA ALA A 105 1.77 -7.50 -9.33
C ALA A 105 3.07 -8.10 -8.76
N GLN A 106 2.99 -8.73 -7.59
CA GLN A 106 4.13 -9.36 -6.89
C GLN A 106 5.34 -8.44 -6.75
N SER A 107 5.09 -7.18 -6.37
CA SER A 107 6.10 -6.14 -6.19
C SER A 107 5.82 -5.35 -4.92
N THR A 108 6.86 -5.07 -4.15
CA THR A 108 6.85 -4.11 -3.05
C THR A 108 7.78 -2.96 -3.42
N ASP A 109 7.29 -1.72 -3.30
CA ASP A 109 7.94 -0.55 -3.86
C ASP A 109 8.00 0.60 -2.86
N CYS A 110 9.17 1.23 -2.78
CA CYS A 110 9.48 2.32 -1.87
C CYS A 110 9.92 3.60 -2.59
N ILE A 111 9.91 4.70 -1.83
CA ILE A 111 10.46 6.00 -2.23
C ILE A 111 10.92 6.74 -0.98
N ARG A 112 12.06 7.44 -1.07
CA ARG A 112 12.60 8.26 0.03
C ARG A 112 12.22 9.73 -0.12
N GLY A 113 12.18 10.44 1.01
CA GLY A 113 12.17 11.91 1.03
C GLY A 113 13.52 12.48 0.60
N LYS A 114 13.51 13.66 -0.05
CA LYS A 114 14.72 14.36 -0.53
C LYS A 114 15.73 14.65 0.58
N VAL A 115 15.24 15.09 1.74
CA VAL A 115 16.08 15.49 2.88
C VAL A 115 16.33 14.29 3.78
N GLY A 116 17.60 14.03 4.08
CA GLY A 116 18.04 13.09 5.10
C GLY A 116 18.51 13.83 6.33
N TYR A 117 17.85 13.59 7.46
CA TYR A 117 18.06 14.28 8.72
C TYR A 117 19.19 13.65 9.54
N THR A 118 19.96 14.47 10.26
CA THR A 118 21.12 14.06 11.08
C THR A 118 21.12 14.63 12.50
N LYS A 119 20.31 15.67 12.76
CA LYS A 119 20.12 16.38 14.03
C LYS A 119 18.74 17.03 14.01
N GLY A 120 18.23 17.46 15.16
CA GLY A 120 16.95 18.12 15.31
C GLY A 120 15.75 17.18 15.44
N MET A 121 14.62 17.74 15.85
CA MET A 121 13.31 17.10 15.76
C MET A 121 12.62 17.51 14.47
N HIS A 122 12.06 16.54 13.74
CA HIS A 122 11.39 16.72 12.45
C HIS A 122 10.03 16.04 12.46
N VAL A 123 9.02 16.71 11.91
CA VAL A 123 7.65 16.18 11.84
C VAL A 123 7.09 16.33 10.43
N TRP A 124 6.47 15.27 9.94
CA TRP A 124 5.70 15.29 8.69
C TRP A 124 4.37 14.55 8.86
N GLU A 125 3.33 15.10 8.22
CA GLU A 125 2.06 14.42 8.00
C GLU A 125 2.18 13.49 6.80
N LEU A 126 1.62 12.29 6.92
CA LEU A 126 1.31 11.43 5.79
C LEU A 126 -0.19 11.36 5.60
N TYR A 127 -0.61 11.49 4.35
CA TYR A 127 -1.92 11.07 3.90
C TYR A 127 -1.76 9.80 3.07
N TRP A 128 -2.32 8.69 3.58
CA TRP A 128 -2.37 7.41 2.89
C TRP A 128 -3.73 6.78 3.14
N SER A 129 -4.59 6.82 2.13
CA SER A 129 -5.94 6.28 2.25
C SER A 129 -5.94 4.83 2.71
N THR A 130 -6.69 4.55 3.77
CA THR A 130 -6.95 3.22 4.34
C THR A 130 -7.33 2.19 3.28
N ARG A 131 -8.08 2.61 2.26
CA ARG A 131 -8.52 1.77 1.13
C ARG A 131 -7.43 1.43 0.11
N GLN A 132 -6.26 2.08 0.20
CA GLN A 132 -5.13 1.95 -0.74
C GLN A 132 -3.86 1.37 -0.07
N ARG A 133 -4.00 0.66 1.05
CA ARG A 133 -2.87 0.07 1.80
C ARG A 133 -2.52 -1.34 1.35
N GLY A 134 -3.51 -2.16 1.01
CA GLY A 134 -3.29 -3.56 0.64
C GLY A 134 -2.74 -4.40 1.80
N THR A 135 -1.97 -5.43 1.47
CA THR A 135 -1.46 -6.42 2.45
C THR A 135 -0.25 -5.96 3.25
N HIS A 136 0.49 -4.95 2.77
CA HIS A 136 1.70 -4.43 3.42
C HIS A 136 1.79 -2.93 3.13
N ALA A 137 1.50 -2.11 4.14
CA ALA A 137 1.64 -0.66 4.11
C ALA A 137 2.53 -0.25 5.27
N VAL A 138 3.78 0.07 4.98
CA VAL A 138 4.80 0.35 6.01
C VAL A 138 5.31 1.77 5.88
N VAL A 139 5.45 2.46 7.00
CA VAL A 139 5.96 3.83 7.10
C VAL A 139 7.12 3.91 8.07
N GLY A 140 8.14 4.72 7.77
CA GLY A 140 9.13 5.10 8.78
C GLY A 140 10.31 5.85 8.20
N VAL A 141 11.52 5.40 8.53
CA VAL A 141 12.78 6.03 8.12
C VAL A 141 13.81 5.01 7.66
N ALA A 142 14.72 5.43 6.79
CA ALA A 142 15.79 4.59 6.26
C ALA A 142 17.07 5.38 5.99
N THR A 143 18.20 4.66 5.93
CA THR A 143 19.45 5.17 5.34
C THR A 143 19.31 5.29 3.81
N ALA A 144 20.30 5.91 3.16
CA ALA A 144 20.38 5.98 1.70
C ALA A 144 20.61 4.61 1.03
N ASP A 145 21.19 3.65 1.76
CA ASP A 145 21.54 2.32 1.23
C ASP A 145 20.40 1.30 1.31
N ALA A 146 19.30 1.62 2.02
CA ALA A 146 18.15 0.73 2.12
C ALA A 146 17.53 0.45 0.73
N PRO A 147 17.18 -0.81 0.42
CA PRO A 147 16.62 -1.18 -0.88
C PRO A 147 15.21 -0.61 -1.06
N LEU A 148 14.96 -0.05 -2.25
CA LEU A 148 13.67 0.59 -2.57
C LEU A 148 12.70 -0.29 -3.35
N HIS A 149 13.05 -1.53 -3.66
CA HIS A 149 12.19 -2.46 -4.36
C HIS A 149 12.47 -3.90 -3.90
N SER A 150 11.45 -4.74 -3.89
CA SER A 150 11.60 -6.19 -3.78
C SER A 150 10.48 -6.93 -4.51
N VAL A 151 10.81 -8.12 -5.01
CA VAL A 151 9.84 -9.05 -5.57
C VAL A 151 8.98 -9.64 -4.44
N GLY A 152 7.72 -9.91 -4.73
CA GLY A 152 6.71 -10.35 -3.78
C GLY A 152 6.13 -9.22 -2.93
N TYR A 153 5.05 -9.52 -2.21
CA TYR A 153 4.43 -8.60 -1.25
C TYR A 153 5.00 -8.83 0.15
N GLN A 154 5.67 -7.83 0.72
CA GLN A 154 6.30 -7.92 2.04
C GLN A 154 6.37 -6.56 2.75
N SER A 155 6.63 -6.57 4.06
CA SER A 155 6.99 -5.35 4.83
C SER A 155 8.46 -4.99 4.55
N LEU A 156 8.74 -4.32 3.42
CA LEU A 156 10.11 -4.06 2.95
C LEU A 156 10.85 -3.03 3.83
N VAL A 157 10.21 -1.92 4.22
CA VAL A 157 10.78 -1.04 5.25
C VAL A 157 10.81 -1.78 6.59
N GLY A 158 11.98 -1.85 7.22
CA GLY A 158 12.21 -2.60 8.45
C GLY A 158 12.65 -4.06 8.26
N ASN A 159 12.83 -4.54 7.02
CA ASN A 159 13.27 -5.93 6.77
C ASN A 159 14.77 -6.18 6.96
N ASN A 160 15.53 -5.11 7.25
CA ASN A 160 16.98 -5.09 7.45
C ASN A 160 17.36 -3.99 8.46
N ASP A 161 18.63 -3.93 8.79
CA ASP A 161 19.26 -2.96 9.69
C ASP A 161 19.37 -1.52 9.10
N LEU A 162 19.10 -1.37 7.81
CA LEU A 162 19.15 -0.09 7.09
C LEU A 162 17.86 0.74 7.22
N SER A 163 16.80 0.18 7.80
CA SER A 163 15.48 0.83 7.88
C SER A 163 14.67 0.45 9.13
N TRP A 164 13.73 1.33 9.49
CA TRP A 164 12.83 1.20 10.65
C TRP A 164 11.41 1.53 10.19
N GLY A 165 10.46 0.61 10.35
CA GLY A 165 9.12 0.72 9.77
C GLY A 165 7.98 0.26 10.67
N TRP A 166 6.87 0.98 10.65
CA TRP A 166 5.59 0.58 11.26
C TRP A 166 4.64 0.09 10.16
N ASP A 167 4.27 -1.19 10.22
CA ASP A 167 3.24 -1.78 9.38
C ASP A 167 1.86 -1.40 9.91
N LEU A 168 1.17 -0.54 9.15
CA LEU A 168 -0.11 0.05 9.51
C LEU A 168 -1.26 -0.96 9.56
N GLY A 169 -1.14 -2.09 8.86
CA GLY A 169 -2.17 -3.13 8.79
C GLY A 169 -1.99 -4.20 9.87
N ARG A 170 -0.76 -4.46 10.29
CA ARG A 170 -0.43 -5.44 11.35
C ARG A 170 -0.28 -4.82 12.73
N ASN A 171 -0.22 -3.49 12.82
CA ASN A 171 0.18 -2.77 14.04
C ASN A 171 1.51 -3.29 14.60
N LYS A 172 2.49 -3.51 13.71
CA LYS A 172 3.81 -4.08 14.02
C LYS A 172 4.95 -3.16 13.61
N LEU A 173 5.94 -3.04 14.48
CA LEU A 173 7.22 -2.39 14.22
C LEU A 173 8.22 -3.42 13.73
N TYR A 174 8.92 -3.08 12.66
CA TYR A 174 9.96 -3.88 12.04
C TYR A 174 11.25 -3.06 11.93
N HIS A 175 12.34 -3.67 12.37
CA HIS A 175 13.72 -3.26 12.13
C HIS A 175 14.55 -4.54 12.16
N ASP A 176 15.36 -4.76 11.14
CA ASP A 176 16.08 -6.01 10.93
C ASP A 176 15.20 -7.27 11.15
N SER A 177 14.00 -7.28 10.57
CA SER A 177 12.99 -8.30 10.84
C SER A 177 13.29 -9.70 10.27
N LYS A 178 14.41 -9.85 9.55
CA LYS A 178 14.98 -11.16 9.21
C LYS A 178 15.57 -11.86 10.42
N ASN A 179 16.09 -11.09 11.38
CA ASN A 179 16.71 -11.59 12.61
C ASN A 179 15.83 -11.33 13.85
N ASN A 180 14.92 -10.36 13.78
CA ASN A 180 14.11 -9.88 14.91
C ASN A 180 12.60 -10.06 14.70
N VAL A 181 11.87 -10.36 15.77
CA VAL A 181 10.39 -10.47 15.74
C VAL A 181 9.75 -9.09 15.82
N GLY A 182 8.67 -8.87 15.05
CA GLY A 182 7.96 -7.60 15.04
C GLY A 182 7.26 -7.27 16.36
N VAL A 183 7.50 -6.05 16.87
CA VAL A 183 6.95 -5.55 18.16
C VAL A 183 5.57 -4.91 17.94
N THR A 184 4.61 -5.16 18.83
CA THR A 184 3.26 -4.54 18.72
C THR A 184 3.32 -3.04 18.99
N TYR A 185 2.66 -2.23 18.15
CA TYR A 185 2.59 -0.78 18.31
C TYR A 185 1.26 -0.18 17.82
N PRO A 186 0.55 0.62 18.64
CA PRO A 186 0.92 1.09 19.98
C PRO A 186 1.16 -0.02 21.01
N ALA A 187 2.13 0.18 21.90
CA ALA A 187 2.56 -0.83 22.88
C ALA A 187 1.47 -1.22 23.91
N LEU A 188 0.44 -0.38 24.02
CA LEU A 188 -0.71 -0.56 24.89
C LEU A 188 -1.84 -1.39 24.27
N LEU A 189 -1.74 -1.78 22.99
CA LEU A 189 -2.73 -2.66 22.36
C LEU A 189 -2.71 -4.04 22.98
N LYS A 190 -3.91 -4.55 23.28
CA LYS A 190 -4.07 -5.95 23.70
C LYS A 190 -3.88 -6.89 22.49
N PRO A 191 -3.48 -8.16 22.70
CA PRO A 191 -3.20 -9.09 21.59
C PRO A 191 -4.38 -9.36 20.63
N ASP A 192 -5.61 -9.12 21.10
CA ASP A 192 -6.89 -9.26 20.40
C ASP A 192 -7.43 -7.92 19.84
N GLU A 193 -6.78 -6.79 20.15
CA GLU A 193 -7.20 -5.45 19.74
C GLU A 193 -6.54 -5.04 18.42
N THR A 194 -7.32 -4.46 17.50
CA THR A 194 -6.81 -3.96 16.21
C THR A 194 -6.90 -2.44 16.15
N PHE A 195 -5.81 -1.79 15.77
CA PHE A 195 -5.73 -0.33 15.70
C PHE A 195 -5.80 0.15 14.26
N ILE A 196 -6.98 0.61 13.86
CA ILE A 196 -7.21 1.16 12.53
C ILE A 196 -6.60 2.56 12.45
N VAL A 197 -5.38 2.65 11.95
CA VAL A 197 -4.73 3.94 11.69
C VAL A 197 -5.56 4.71 10.64
N PRO A 198 -6.03 5.94 10.90
CA PRO A 198 -6.81 6.73 9.95
C PRO A 198 -5.98 7.16 8.74
N ASP A 199 -6.63 7.77 7.75
CA ASP A 199 -5.98 8.21 6.50
C ASP A 199 -4.85 9.23 6.73
N LYS A 200 -4.91 10.03 7.80
CA LYS A 200 -3.91 11.04 8.17
C LYS A 200 -3.29 10.76 9.52
N PHE A 201 -1.96 10.83 9.59
CA PHE A 201 -1.21 10.74 10.84
C PHE A 201 0.14 11.44 10.70
N LEU A 202 0.80 11.74 11.83
CA LEU A 202 2.12 12.35 11.85
C LEU A 202 3.19 11.32 12.18
N VAL A 203 4.35 11.50 11.56
CA VAL A 203 5.60 10.83 11.89
C VAL A 203 6.50 11.84 12.59
N VAL A 204 7.13 11.44 13.69
CA VAL A 204 8.00 12.28 14.52
C VAL A 204 9.36 11.61 14.61
N LEU A 205 10.38 12.23 14.02
CA LEU A 205 11.77 11.80 14.11
C LEU A 205 12.53 12.82 14.98
N ASP A 206 13.01 12.40 16.14
CA ASP A 206 13.95 13.20 16.94
C ASP A 206 15.35 12.60 16.76
N MET A 207 16.21 13.28 15.99
CA MET A 207 17.59 12.84 15.76
C MET A 207 18.52 13.20 16.93
N ASP A 208 18.13 14.14 17.78
CA ASP A 208 18.89 14.53 18.98
C ASP A 208 18.74 13.45 20.05
N GLU A 209 17.53 12.92 20.21
CA GLU A 209 17.25 11.74 21.04
C GLU A 209 17.39 10.40 20.32
N GLY A 210 17.52 10.42 18.99
CA GLY A 210 17.64 9.23 18.16
C GLY A 210 16.42 8.31 18.28
N THR A 211 15.23 8.90 18.19
CA THR A 211 13.94 8.19 18.34
C THR A 211 12.99 8.44 17.17
N LEU A 212 12.16 7.45 16.86
CA LEU A 212 11.02 7.58 15.95
C LEU A 212 9.73 7.31 16.73
N ALA A 213 8.70 8.11 16.49
CA ALA A 213 7.38 7.99 17.11
C ALA A 213 6.28 8.45 16.13
N PHE A 214 5.02 8.18 16.49
CA PHE A 214 3.86 8.54 15.66
C PHE A 214 2.79 9.28 16.48
N VAL A 215 2.03 10.14 15.80
CA VAL A 215 0.84 10.81 16.36
C VAL A 215 -0.36 10.53 15.47
N VAL A 216 -1.43 9.96 16.05
CA VAL A 216 -2.68 9.62 15.36
C VAL A 216 -3.84 10.30 16.06
N ASP A 217 -4.74 10.97 15.31
CA ASP A 217 -5.87 11.76 15.84
C ASP A 217 -5.49 12.72 16.98
N GLY A 218 -4.27 13.26 16.92
CA GLY A 218 -3.73 14.14 17.94
C GLY A 218 -3.28 13.43 19.22
N GLN A 219 -3.24 12.10 19.29
CA GLN A 219 -2.64 11.33 20.38
C GLN A 219 -1.22 10.86 20.05
N TYR A 220 -0.28 11.06 20.98
CA TYR A 220 1.07 10.53 20.88
C TYR A 220 1.07 9.04 21.24
N LEU A 221 1.59 8.19 20.35
CA LEU A 221 1.52 6.73 20.47
C LEU A 221 2.76 6.11 21.17
N GLY A 222 3.61 6.95 21.76
CA GLY A 222 4.87 6.53 22.37
C GLY A 222 6.01 6.37 21.36
N ILE A 223 7.19 6.03 21.87
CA ILE A 223 8.40 5.81 21.06
C ILE A 223 8.32 4.44 20.40
N ALA A 224 8.39 4.42 19.07
CA ALA A 224 8.44 3.19 18.27
C ALA A 224 9.87 2.64 18.21
N PHE A 225 10.86 3.49 17.92
CA PHE A 225 12.26 3.07 17.78
C PHE A 225 13.22 4.00 18.54
N ARG A 226 14.37 3.45 18.94
CA ARG A 226 15.50 4.15 19.57
C ARG A 226 16.80 3.77 18.85
N GLY A 227 17.91 4.43 19.19
CA GLY A 227 19.23 4.11 18.61
C GLY A 227 19.49 4.73 17.24
N LEU A 228 18.77 5.80 16.90
CA LEU A 228 18.88 6.48 15.60
C LEU A 228 19.93 7.61 15.56
N LYS A 229 20.54 7.98 16.71
CA LYS A 229 21.58 9.03 16.79
C LYS A 229 22.77 8.69 15.88
N GLY A 230 23.42 9.72 15.33
CA GLY A 230 24.63 9.55 14.49
C GLY A 230 24.40 9.01 13.08
N ARG A 231 23.13 8.79 12.67
CA ARG A 231 22.76 8.32 11.33
C ARG A 231 22.28 9.50 10.46
N LYS A 232 22.24 9.30 9.14
CA LYS A 232 21.47 10.15 8.21
C LYS A 232 20.23 9.40 7.77
N LEU A 233 19.05 9.88 8.15
CA LEU A 233 17.79 9.17 7.97
C LEU A 233 16.78 9.96 7.12
N HIS A 234 16.28 9.31 6.08
CA HIS A 234 15.28 9.84 5.16
C HIS A 234 13.90 9.28 5.51
N PRO A 235 12.80 10.05 5.38
CA PRO A 235 11.44 9.50 5.37
C PRO A 235 11.30 8.44 4.29
N ILE A 236 10.59 7.35 4.57
CA ILE A 236 10.36 6.27 3.60
C ILE A 236 9.00 5.60 3.85
N VAL A 237 8.40 5.06 2.79
CA VAL A 237 7.29 4.10 2.86
C VAL A 237 7.59 2.91 1.94
N SER A 238 7.00 1.73 2.23
CA SER A 238 6.88 0.64 1.26
C SER A 238 5.41 0.30 1.02
N ALA A 239 5.00 0.28 -0.24
CA ALA A 239 3.63 0.03 -0.67
C ALA A 239 3.54 -1.15 -1.67
N VAL A 240 2.42 -1.87 -1.62
CA VAL A 240 2.11 -3.01 -2.50
C VAL A 240 0.83 -2.81 -3.33
N TRP A 241 0.02 -1.80 -3.01
CA TRP A 241 -1.27 -1.57 -3.64
C TRP A 241 -1.11 -0.91 -5.02
N GLY A 242 -1.88 -1.36 -6.02
CA GLY A 242 -1.88 -0.74 -7.34
C GLY A 242 -2.66 0.57 -7.33
N HIS A 243 -2.12 1.62 -7.94
CA HIS A 243 -2.70 2.96 -7.95
C HIS A 243 -2.88 3.62 -6.56
N CYS A 244 -2.08 3.21 -5.56
CA CYS A 244 -2.05 3.99 -4.31
C CYS A 244 -1.38 5.34 -4.55
N GLU A 245 -1.97 6.39 -3.98
CA GLU A 245 -1.40 7.73 -3.91
C GLU A 245 -1.11 8.09 -2.45
N ILE A 246 0.13 8.54 -2.19
CA ILE A 246 0.62 8.76 -0.83
C ILE A 246 1.29 10.14 -0.76
N THR A 247 0.67 11.05 -0.01
CA THR A 247 1.13 12.43 0.15
C THR A 247 1.97 12.57 1.41
N MET A 248 3.15 13.17 1.31
CA MET A 248 3.96 13.57 2.47
C MET A 248 4.05 15.08 2.56
N LYS A 249 3.64 15.64 3.71
CA LYS A 249 3.64 17.07 3.98
C LYS A 249 4.49 17.36 5.22
N TYR A 250 5.66 17.96 5.01
CA TYR A 250 6.49 18.42 6.13
C TYR A 250 5.77 19.49 6.95
N ILE A 251 5.70 19.29 8.27
CA ILE A 251 5.03 20.21 9.21
C ILE A 251 6.02 21.24 9.74
N GLY A 252 7.23 20.81 10.09
CA GLY A 252 8.27 21.68 10.60
C GLY A 252 9.40 20.89 11.28
N GLY A 253 10.39 21.62 11.75
CA GLY A 253 11.49 21.08 12.55
C GLY A 253 11.91 22.02 13.68
N LEU A 254 12.68 21.48 14.61
CA LEU A 254 13.36 22.19 15.69
C LEU A 254 14.82 21.75 15.72
N ASP A 255 15.74 22.70 15.68
CA ASP A 255 17.17 22.44 15.95
C ASP A 255 17.38 21.91 17.40
N PRO A 256 18.52 21.26 17.70
CA PRO A 256 18.89 20.80 19.05
C PRO A 256 19.02 21.91 20.11
N GLU A 257 18.95 23.17 19.73
CA GLU A 257 19.18 24.30 20.62
C GLU A 257 18.05 24.46 21.67
N PRO A 258 18.36 25.00 22.87
CA PRO A 258 17.34 25.30 23.87
C PRO A 258 16.28 26.24 23.29
N LEU A 259 15.01 25.88 23.48
CA LEU A 259 13.91 26.73 23.03
C LEU A 259 13.95 28.08 23.78
N PRO A 260 13.81 29.22 23.06
CA PRO A 260 13.80 30.54 23.70
C PRO A 260 12.73 30.62 24.79
N LEU A 261 13.06 31.25 25.93
CA LEU A 261 12.12 31.42 27.05
C LEU A 261 10.78 32.00 26.61
N MET A 262 10.80 32.95 25.67
CA MET A 262 9.60 33.50 25.03
C MET A 262 8.70 32.39 24.43
N ASP A 263 9.24 31.50 23.60
CA ASP A 263 8.47 30.44 22.94
C ASP A 263 7.92 29.42 23.96
N LEU A 264 8.67 29.14 25.03
CA LEU A 264 8.20 28.33 26.17
C LEU A 264 7.04 29.01 26.91
N CYS A 265 7.15 30.30 27.22
CA CYS A 265 6.07 31.09 27.83
C CYS A 265 4.83 31.14 26.93
N ARG A 266 5.00 31.35 25.61
CA ARG A 266 3.92 31.32 24.62
C ARG A 266 3.14 30.02 24.70
N ARG A 267 3.84 28.87 24.72
CA ARG A 267 3.21 27.55 24.85
C ARG A 267 2.39 27.45 26.13
N VAL A 268 2.98 27.75 27.29
CA VAL A 268 2.28 27.61 28.58
C VAL A 268 1.02 28.48 28.63
N ILE A 269 1.09 29.71 28.12
CA ILE A 269 -0.08 30.60 28.01
C ILE A 269 -1.15 30.00 27.09
N ARG A 270 -0.78 29.57 25.87
CA ARG A 270 -1.73 28.97 24.91
C ARG A 270 -2.37 27.67 25.44
N GLN A 271 -1.60 26.85 26.16
CA GLN A 271 -2.11 25.63 26.81
C GLN A 271 -3.12 25.95 27.92
N ARG A 272 -2.88 27.00 28.73
CA ARG A 272 -3.82 27.43 29.79
C ARG A 272 -5.09 28.10 29.24
N ILE A 273 -5.00 28.84 28.14
CA ILE A 273 -6.17 29.46 27.48
C ILE A 273 -7.02 28.38 26.75
N GLY A 274 -6.35 27.37 26.19
CA GLY A 274 -6.95 26.28 25.40
C GLY A 274 -7.06 26.63 23.92
N LYS A 275 -7.04 25.61 23.05
CA LYS A 275 -7.07 25.80 21.59
C LYS A 275 -8.42 26.31 21.05
N HIS A 276 -9.53 25.96 21.71
CA HIS A 276 -10.87 26.38 21.29
C HIS A 276 -11.13 27.84 21.70
N ARG A 277 -11.55 28.70 20.75
CA ARG A 277 -11.71 30.15 20.93
C ARG A 277 -10.42 30.87 21.41
N LEU A 278 -9.24 30.35 21.05
CA LEU A 278 -7.95 30.92 21.45
C LEU A 278 -7.81 32.41 21.06
N GLU A 279 -8.28 32.78 19.87
CA GLU A 279 -8.22 34.16 19.40
C GLU A 279 -9.17 35.09 20.16
N GLU A 280 -10.44 34.72 20.29
CA GLU A 280 -11.45 35.48 21.05
C GLU A 280 -10.96 35.72 22.48
N LYS A 281 -10.53 34.67 23.19
CA LYS A 281 -9.99 34.78 24.55
C LYS A 281 -8.75 35.66 24.63
N ILE A 282 -7.82 35.59 23.67
CA ILE A 282 -6.63 36.48 23.67
C ILE A 282 -7.05 37.94 23.41
N ASN A 283 -8.10 38.17 22.62
CA ASN A 283 -8.62 39.50 22.37
C ASN A 283 -9.38 40.07 23.59
N GLU A 284 -10.09 39.23 24.36
CA GLU A 284 -10.74 39.57 25.64
C GLU A 284 -9.73 39.96 26.74
N LEU A 285 -8.50 39.45 26.71
CA LEU A 285 -7.48 39.82 27.69
C LEU A 285 -7.01 41.28 27.50
N ASN A 286 -6.81 42.00 28.60
CA ASN A 286 -6.25 43.36 28.64
C ASN A 286 -4.73 43.38 28.40
N LEU A 287 -4.26 42.69 27.36
CA LEU A 287 -2.85 42.62 26.96
C LEU A 287 -2.51 43.68 25.89
N PRO A 288 -1.28 44.22 25.88
CA PRO A 288 -0.78 45.05 24.77
C PRO A 288 -0.88 44.34 23.41
N GLN A 289 -1.14 45.10 22.35
CA GLN A 289 -1.32 44.53 21.00
C GLN A 289 -0.10 43.73 20.50
N ALA A 290 1.11 44.11 20.91
CA ALA A 290 2.33 43.35 20.65
C ALA A 290 2.26 41.93 21.25
N MET A 291 1.77 41.79 22.49
CA MET A 291 1.59 40.48 23.14
C MET A 291 0.46 39.67 22.48
N LYS A 292 -0.68 40.29 22.12
CA LYS A 292 -1.74 39.59 21.38
C LYS A 292 -1.23 39.04 20.05
N THR A 293 -0.53 39.88 19.28
CA THR A 293 0.13 39.52 18.02
C THR A 293 1.16 38.40 18.20
N TYR A 294 1.98 38.47 19.26
CA TYR A 294 2.96 37.46 19.62
C TYR A 294 2.33 36.10 19.97
N LEU A 295 1.30 36.08 20.83
CA LEU A 295 0.61 34.86 21.26
C LEU A 295 -0.16 34.17 20.12
N LEU A 296 -0.65 34.95 19.14
CA LEU A 296 -1.38 34.46 17.97
C LEU A 296 -0.49 34.09 16.77
N TYR A 297 0.85 34.16 16.89
CA TYR A 297 1.79 34.00 15.77
C TYR A 297 1.54 34.95 14.58
N ARG A 298 0.99 36.15 14.85
CA ARG A 298 0.73 37.19 13.85
C ARG A 298 1.94 38.08 13.57
N ASP A 299 3.00 37.97 14.37
CA ASP A 299 4.22 38.75 14.19
C ASP A 299 5.09 38.17 13.06
N ARG A 300 5.13 38.90 11.93
CA ARG A 300 5.98 38.60 10.77
C ARG A 300 7.47 38.52 11.13
N SER A 301 7.91 39.19 12.19
CA SER A 301 9.31 39.24 12.65
C SER A 301 9.74 37.91 13.29
N SER A 302 8.86 37.31 14.10
CA SER A 302 9.07 36.02 14.76
C SER A 302 9.07 34.81 13.81
N LEU A 303 8.42 34.94 12.65
CA LEU A 303 8.47 33.97 11.54
C LEU A 303 9.74 34.16 10.68
N ARG A 304 10.14 35.42 10.43
CA ARG A 304 11.31 35.73 9.60
C ARG A 304 12.63 35.24 10.18
N HIS A 305 12.85 35.34 11.49
CA HIS A 305 14.12 34.91 12.12
C HIS A 305 14.44 33.41 11.94
N ARG A 306 13.46 32.54 11.64
CA ARG A 306 13.69 31.12 11.32
C ARG A 306 13.81 30.87 9.81
N CYS A 307 12.90 31.40 8.99
CA CYS A 307 13.03 31.27 7.52
C CYS A 307 14.35 31.83 6.96
N TYR A 308 14.93 32.88 7.57
CA TYR A 308 16.19 33.45 7.09
C TYR A 308 17.38 32.49 7.24
N HIS A 309 17.43 31.72 8.33
CA HIS A 309 18.50 30.75 8.55
C HIS A 309 18.41 29.53 7.63
N ASP A 310 17.21 29.04 7.33
CA ASP A 310 17.01 27.94 6.38
C ASP A 310 17.28 28.39 4.93
N ALA A 311 16.80 29.58 4.54
CA ALA A 311 17.00 30.11 3.19
C ALA A 311 18.47 30.50 2.90
N GLN A 312 19.19 31.09 3.86
CA GLN A 312 20.61 31.40 3.67
C GLN A 312 21.48 30.13 3.61
N LYS A 313 21.21 29.12 4.46
CA LYS A 313 21.89 27.81 4.38
C LYS A 313 21.61 27.10 3.05
N TRP A 314 20.39 27.22 2.53
CA TRP A 314 20.03 26.68 1.21
C TRP A 314 20.84 27.33 0.08
N ALA A 315 20.98 28.67 0.06
CA ALA A 315 21.78 29.37 -0.94
C ALA A 315 23.26 28.91 -0.95
N THR A 316 23.85 28.68 0.23
CA THR A 316 25.23 28.16 0.35
C THR A 316 25.34 26.68 -0.09
N MET A 317 24.37 25.83 0.26
CA MET A 317 24.39 24.41 -0.14
C MET A 317 24.09 24.19 -1.62
N ALA A 318 23.18 24.95 -2.23
CA ALA A 318 22.89 24.88 -3.67
C ALA A 318 24.14 25.24 -4.52
N SER A 319 24.96 26.18 -4.03
CA SER A 319 26.25 26.55 -4.62
C SER A 319 27.31 25.43 -4.52
N CYS A 320 27.27 24.60 -3.47
CA CYS A 320 28.14 23.42 -3.36
C CYS A 320 27.64 22.23 -4.19
N TYR A 321 26.32 21.98 -4.21
CA TYR A 321 25.74 20.85 -4.94
C TYR A 321 25.91 20.99 -6.46
N SER A 322 25.94 22.22 -6.98
CA SER A 322 26.19 22.50 -8.40
C SER A 322 27.67 22.38 -8.83
N ARG A 323 28.60 22.11 -7.90
CA ARG A 323 30.06 22.03 -8.19
C ARG A 323 30.68 20.63 -8.17
N THR A 324 29.90 19.56 -7.99
CA THR A 324 30.47 18.20 -7.93
C THR A 324 29.68 17.19 -8.75
N ARG A 325 30.39 16.51 -9.67
CA ARG A 325 29.94 15.38 -10.52
C ARG A 325 28.97 15.70 -11.66
N GLN A 326 29.50 16.28 -12.73
CA GLN A 326 29.05 15.97 -14.10
C GLN A 326 30.20 15.26 -14.84
N GLY A 327 29.89 14.25 -15.66
CA GLY A 327 30.89 13.49 -16.43
C GLY A 327 30.83 11.98 -16.19
N THR A 328 31.56 11.48 -15.19
CA THR A 328 31.94 10.05 -15.10
C THR A 328 30.92 9.14 -14.40
N HIS A 329 30.29 9.59 -13.31
CA HIS A 329 29.35 8.75 -12.54
C HIS A 329 28.09 8.36 -13.32
N HIS A 330 27.61 9.26 -14.19
CA HIS A 330 26.32 9.08 -14.87
C HIS A 330 26.35 7.93 -15.88
N HIS A 331 27.49 7.75 -16.57
CA HIS A 331 27.67 6.69 -17.56
C HIS A 331 27.80 5.31 -16.90
N GLN A 332 28.54 5.23 -15.79
CA GLN A 332 28.70 3.98 -15.03
C GLN A 332 27.37 3.54 -14.40
N GLN A 333 26.57 4.50 -13.89
CA GLN A 333 25.24 4.24 -13.36
C GLN A 333 24.23 3.84 -14.46
N GLN A 334 24.30 4.42 -15.66
CA GLN A 334 23.51 3.98 -16.82
C GLN A 334 23.84 2.56 -17.26
N GLN A 335 25.13 2.19 -17.35
CA GLN A 335 25.54 0.83 -17.69
C GLN A 335 25.05 -0.19 -16.66
N GLN A 336 25.14 0.13 -15.37
CA GLN A 336 24.64 -0.73 -14.29
C GLN A 336 23.10 -0.86 -14.32
N GLN A 337 22.38 0.22 -14.64
CA GLN A 337 20.93 0.18 -14.87
C GLN A 337 20.55 -0.69 -16.08
N GLN A 338 21.27 -0.58 -17.22
CA GLN A 338 21.02 -1.43 -18.39
C GLN A 338 21.25 -2.91 -18.09
N GLN A 339 22.30 -3.26 -17.34
CA GLN A 339 22.55 -4.65 -16.92
C GLN A 339 21.43 -5.20 -16.01
N LEU A 340 20.99 -4.42 -15.03
CA LEU A 340 19.84 -4.78 -14.17
C LEU A 340 18.54 -4.94 -14.97
N GLN A 341 18.30 -4.07 -15.96
CA GLN A 341 17.11 -4.13 -16.80
C GLN A 341 17.12 -5.35 -17.73
N LEU A 342 18.27 -5.68 -18.33
CA LEU A 342 18.50 -6.93 -19.07
C LEU A 342 18.27 -8.17 -18.18
N GLN A 343 18.78 -8.16 -16.94
CA GLN A 343 18.61 -9.27 -16.00
C GLN A 343 17.13 -9.47 -15.63
N GLN A 344 16.38 -8.40 -15.35
CA GLN A 344 14.93 -8.48 -15.13
C GLN A 344 14.18 -8.99 -16.36
N GLN A 345 14.54 -8.54 -17.56
CA GLN A 345 13.91 -8.99 -18.80
C GLN A 345 14.16 -10.49 -19.07
N GLN A 346 15.36 -11.00 -18.76
CA GLN A 346 15.65 -12.43 -18.80
C GLN A 346 14.85 -13.23 -17.77
N GLN A 347 14.70 -12.73 -16.53
CA GLN A 347 13.87 -13.37 -15.50
C GLN A 347 12.39 -13.42 -15.90
N GLN A 348 11.83 -12.34 -16.47
CA GLN A 348 10.46 -12.35 -17.00
C GLN A 348 10.30 -13.38 -18.13
N GLN A 349 11.26 -13.48 -19.07
CA GLN A 349 11.23 -14.48 -20.13
C GLN A 349 11.38 -15.93 -19.61
N GLN A 350 12.07 -16.14 -18.48
CA GLN A 350 12.12 -17.45 -17.83
C GLN A 350 10.78 -17.78 -17.16
N PHE A 351 10.16 -16.83 -16.47
CA PHE A 351 8.85 -17.01 -15.84
C PHE A 351 7.74 -17.32 -16.86
N VAL A 352 7.69 -16.59 -17.98
CA VAL A 352 6.74 -16.86 -19.07
C VAL A 352 6.94 -18.25 -19.66
N ARG A 353 8.19 -18.70 -19.83
CA ARG A 353 8.49 -20.08 -20.29
C ARG A 353 8.04 -21.13 -19.29
N GLN A 354 8.21 -20.91 -17.98
CA GLN A 354 7.71 -21.83 -16.95
C GLN A 354 6.18 -21.93 -16.96
N GLN A 355 5.45 -20.81 -17.12
CA GLN A 355 3.99 -20.85 -17.25
C GLN A 355 3.53 -21.60 -18.51
N GLN A 356 4.19 -21.39 -19.66
CA GLN A 356 3.88 -22.13 -20.89
C GLN A 356 4.11 -23.65 -20.72
N GLN A 357 5.19 -24.05 -20.03
CA GLN A 357 5.45 -25.46 -19.71
C GLN A 357 4.38 -26.05 -18.78
N GLN A 358 3.95 -25.32 -17.74
CA GLN A 358 2.85 -25.76 -16.88
C GLN A 358 1.51 -25.90 -17.65
N GLN A 359 1.18 -24.96 -18.54
CA GLN A 359 -0.01 -25.08 -19.40
C GLN A 359 0.07 -26.30 -20.33
N GLN A 360 1.22 -26.57 -20.94
CA GLN A 360 1.40 -27.77 -21.77
C GLN A 360 1.25 -29.05 -20.95
N GLN A 361 1.81 -29.13 -19.73
CA GLN A 361 1.64 -30.28 -18.84
C GLN A 361 0.17 -30.48 -18.45
N GLN A 362 -0.57 -29.41 -18.13
CA GLN A 362 -2.00 -29.49 -17.85
C GLN A 362 -2.82 -29.97 -19.06
N GLN A 363 -2.52 -29.47 -20.26
CA GLN A 363 -3.16 -29.96 -21.50
C GLN A 363 -2.86 -31.44 -21.76
N GLN A 364 -1.61 -31.88 -21.55
CA GLN A 364 -1.24 -33.29 -21.70
C GLN A 364 -1.99 -34.18 -20.70
N GLN A 365 -2.10 -33.77 -19.43
CA GLN A 365 -2.88 -34.48 -18.41
C GLN A 365 -4.37 -34.56 -18.78
N GLN A 366 -4.97 -33.47 -19.25
CA GLN A 366 -6.37 -33.46 -19.72
C GLN A 366 -6.58 -34.39 -20.93
N GLN A 367 -5.65 -34.40 -21.89
CA GLN A 367 -5.70 -35.33 -23.03
C GLN A 367 -5.55 -36.79 -22.58
N GLN A 368 -4.71 -37.07 -21.58
CA GLN A 368 -4.54 -38.41 -21.00
C GLN A 368 -5.81 -38.87 -20.28
N GLN A 369 -6.42 -38.00 -19.46
CA GLN A 369 -7.71 -38.26 -18.81
C GLN A 369 -8.82 -38.53 -19.84
N HIS A 370 -8.89 -37.72 -20.90
CA HIS A 370 -9.87 -37.92 -21.98
C HIS A 370 -9.64 -39.23 -22.75
N ARG A 371 -8.38 -39.60 -23.03
CA ARG A 371 -8.03 -40.88 -23.66
C ARG A 371 -8.39 -42.07 -22.77
N ASN A 372 -8.16 -41.98 -21.46
CA ASN A 372 -8.55 -43.00 -20.50
C ASN A 372 -10.08 -43.15 -20.41
N TYR A 373 -10.83 -42.05 -20.42
CA TYR A 373 -12.29 -42.04 -20.47
C TYR A 373 -12.85 -42.72 -21.73
N LEU A 374 -12.27 -42.43 -22.91
CA LEU A 374 -12.63 -43.09 -24.16
C LEU A 374 -12.35 -44.61 -24.14
N ASN A 375 -11.23 -45.02 -23.55
CA ASN A 375 -10.91 -46.44 -23.40
C ASN A 375 -11.90 -47.16 -22.46
N GLN A 376 -12.31 -46.53 -21.36
CA GLN A 376 -13.36 -47.05 -20.47
C GLN A 376 -14.71 -47.17 -21.18
N GLN A 377 -15.11 -46.19 -22.00
CA GLN A 377 -16.33 -46.29 -22.81
C GLN A 377 -16.28 -47.43 -23.84
N ASN A 378 -15.11 -47.74 -24.40
CA ASN A 378 -14.98 -48.86 -25.34
C ASN A 378 -15.05 -50.22 -24.61
N HIS A 379 -14.40 -50.39 -23.45
CA HIS A 379 -14.55 -51.60 -22.62
C HIS A 379 -16.00 -51.87 -22.15
N GLN A 380 -16.80 -50.81 -21.98
CA GLN A 380 -18.23 -50.93 -21.69
C GLN A 380 -19.09 -51.28 -22.94
N ARG A 381 -18.59 -51.11 -24.16
CA ARG A 381 -19.30 -51.51 -25.40
C ARG A 381 -19.11 -52.97 -25.74
N ASP A 382 -17.96 -53.56 -25.41
CA ASP A 382 -17.66 -54.96 -25.75
C ASP A 382 -18.34 -55.97 -24.81
N ASN A 383 -18.99 -55.52 -23.74
CA ASN A 383 -19.65 -56.35 -22.72
C ASN A 383 -21.17 -56.11 -22.57
N GLY A 384 -21.83 -55.53 -23.59
CA GLY A 384 -23.29 -55.27 -23.58
C GLY A 384 -24.03 -55.95 -24.75
N PRO A 385 -25.26 -56.44 -24.56
CA PRO A 385 -26.02 -57.08 -25.63
C PRO A 385 -26.39 -56.08 -26.75
N PRO A 386 -26.44 -56.51 -28.02
CA PRO A 386 -26.57 -55.60 -29.16
C PRO A 386 -27.98 -55.02 -29.26
N SER A 387 -28.16 -53.77 -28.83
CA SER A 387 -29.38 -53.02 -29.12
C SER A 387 -29.23 -52.15 -30.38
N VAL A 388 -30.33 -52.00 -31.13
CA VAL A 388 -30.43 -51.38 -32.47
C VAL A 388 -30.06 -49.88 -32.48
N SER A 389 -29.74 -49.28 -31.32
CA SER A 389 -29.43 -47.85 -31.14
C SER A 389 -28.19 -47.36 -31.90
N LEU A 390 -27.19 -48.22 -32.17
CA LEU A 390 -25.92 -47.79 -32.76
C LEU A 390 -26.03 -47.32 -34.23
N PHE A 391 -26.97 -47.88 -35.01
CA PHE A 391 -27.09 -47.53 -36.44
C PHE A 391 -27.65 -46.11 -36.62
N LEU A 392 -28.70 -45.76 -35.86
CA LEU A 392 -29.30 -44.42 -35.86
C LEU A 392 -28.32 -43.35 -35.36
N LYS A 393 -27.53 -43.64 -34.31
CA LYS A 393 -26.50 -42.73 -33.79
C LYS A 393 -25.36 -42.48 -34.81
N ARG A 394 -24.88 -43.52 -35.51
CA ARG A 394 -23.90 -43.36 -36.60
C ARG A 394 -24.47 -42.54 -37.77
N LEU A 395 -25.73 -42.73 -38.12
CA LEU A 395 -26.38 -42.00 -39.21
C LEU A 395 -26.53 -40.50 -38.90
N MET A 396 -26.91 -40.14 -37.67
CA MET A 396 -27.02 -38.73 -37.25
C MET A 396 -25.66 -38.03 -37.19
N ILE A 397 -24.63 -38.66 -36.60
CA ILE A 397 -23.28 -38.07 -36.53
C ILE A 397 -22.68 -37.89 -37.94
N SER A 398 -22.93 -38.82 -38.87
CA SER A 398 -22.48 -38.70 -40.27
C SER A 398 -23.23 -37.62 -41.06
N ARG A 399 -24.53 -37.39 -40.77
CA ARG A 399 -25.28 -36.26 -41.36
C ARG A 399 -24.82 -34.90 -40.80
N LEU A 400 -24.61 -34.80 -39.49
CA LEU A 400 -24.17 -33.56 -38.83
C LEU A 400 -22.78 -33.11 -39.36
N ASN A 401 -21.84 -34.06 -39.47
CA ASN A 401 -20.51 -33.79 -40.03
C ASN A 401 -20.52 -33.44 -41.53
N ARG A 402 -21.55 -33.84 -42.30
CA ARG A 402 -21.74 -33.41 -43.70
C ARG A 402 -22.36 -32.01 -43.82
N LEU A 403 -23.23 -31.59 -42.89
CA LEU A 403 -23.74 -30.22 -42.86
C LEU A 403 -22.61 -29.23 -42.54
N ILE A 404 -21.84 -29.50 -41.49
CA ILE A 404 -20.73 -28.63 -41.05
C ILE A 404 -19.68 -28.47 -42.15
N ARG A 405 -19.30 -29.55 -42.85
CA ARG A 405 -18.35 -29.47 -43.98
C ARG A 405 -18.88 -28.73 -45.22
N ARG A 406 -20.19 -28.56 -45.38
CA ARG A 406 -20.78 -27.80 -46.52
C ARG A 406 -20.83 -26.29 -46.30
N GLN A 407 -20.79 -25.81 -45.04
CA GLN A 407 -20.84 -24.38 -44.74
C GLN A 407 -19.47 -23.68 -44.80
N CYS A 408 -18.36 -24.41 -44.87
CA CYS A 408 -17.00 -23.84 -44.74
C CYS A 408 -16.21 -23.66 -46.05
N VAL A 409 -16.79 -23.90 -47.23
CA VAL A 409 -16.00 -23.94 -48.50
C VAL A 409 -16.37 -22.86 -49.54
N ASN A 410 -17.57 -22.28 -49.50
CA ASN A 410 -18.00 -21.31 -50.52
C ASN A 410 -18.50 -19.98 -49.93
N GLY A 411 -17.69 -18.94 -50.07
CA GLY A 411 -18.12 -17.54 -50.15
C GLY A 411 -17.37 -16.87 -51.29
N PRO A 412 -18.00 -15.97 -52.07
CA PRO A 412 -17.69 -14.57 -51.82
C PRO A 412 -18.79 -13.52 -52.16
N ARG A 413 -18.58 -12.31 -51.58
CA ARG A 413 -19.08 -10.96 -51.98
C ARG A 413 -20.55 -10.54 -51.71
N ARG A 414 -20.67 -9.47 -50.88
CA ARG A 414 -21.45 -8.21 -51.01
C ARG A 414 -22.83 -8.26 -51.74
N ARG A 415 -23.92 -7.59 -51.29
CA ARG A 415 -24.04 -6.22 -50.72
C ARG A 415 -25.48 -5.93 -50.20
N MET A 416 -25.62 -4.96 -49.28
CA MET A 416 -26.79 -4.07 -48.96
C MET A 416 -28.06 -4.53 -48.19
N SER A 417 -28.46 -3.59 -47.30
CA SER A 417 -29.80 -3.07 -46.92
C SER A 417 -30.75 -3.74 -45.90
N SER A 418 -31.03 -2.92 -44.85
CA SER A 418 -32.33 -2.57 -44.21
C SER A 418 -33.09 -3.53 -43.26
N GLU A 419 -33.34 -2.96 -42.06
CA GLU A 419 -34.55 -3.06 -41.20
C GLU A 419 -34.83 -4.33 -40.36
N GLY A 420 -35.45 -4.14 -39.18
CA GLY A 420 -36.13 -5.22 -38.43
C GLY A 420 -35.83 -5.37 -36.92
N TYR A 421 -36.35 -4.47 -36.10
CA TYR A 421 -36.60 -4.49 -34.63
C TYR A 421 -36.58 -5.84 -33.83
N ASN A 422 -35.99 -5.78 -32.61
CA ASN A 422 -36.51 -6.19 -31.27
C ASN A 422 -37.33 -7.52 -31.08
N SER A 423 -37.26 -8.29 -29.97
CA SER A 423 -36.82 -8.03 -28.58
C SER A 423 -36.59 -9.32 -27.75
N GLN A 424 -35.93 -9.19 -26.59
CA GLN A 424 -35.96 -10.08 -25.38
C GLN A 424 -35.50 -11.56 -25.52
N ARG A 425 -34.33 -11.94 -24.97
CA ARG A 425 -34.05 -12.36 -23.55
C ARG A 425 -34.57 -13.77 -23.22
N GLU A 426 -33.84 -14.66 -22.54
CA GLU A 426 -32.72 -14.46 -21.58
C GLU A 426 -31.86 -15.73 -21.41
N LYS A 427 -30.60 -15.58 -20.96
CA LYS A 427 -29.69 -16.61 -20.37
C LYS A 427 -29.13 -17.71 -21.32
N GLU A 428 -27.91 -18.24 -21.19
CA GLU A 428 -26.79 -17.93 -20.27
C GLU A 428 -25.42 -18.41 -20.82
N SER A 429 -24.38 -17.56 -20.72
CA SER A 429 -22.96 -17.90 -20.45
C SER A 429 -22.08 -18.78 -21.39
N VAL A 430 -20.78 -18.46 -21.33
CA VAL A 430 -19.57 -19.26 -21.70
C VAL A 430 -19.06 -19.22 -23.16
N LEU A 431 -18.11 -18.28 -23.35
CA LEU A 431 -16.86 -18.38 -24.13
C LEU A 431 -16.86 -19.02 -25.54
N LEU A 432 -16.53 -18.20 -26.55
CA LEU A 432 -15.36 -18.48 -27.40
C LEU A 432 -14.84 -17.20 -28.07
N THR A 433 -13.52 -16.99 -27.96
CA THR A 433 -12.77 -15.90 -28.59
C THR A 433 -12.54 -16.20 -30.07
N THR A 434 -13.07 -15.38 -30.98
CA THR A 434 -12.67 -15.38 -32.40
C THR A 434 -11.50 -14.43 -32.65
N SER A 435 -10.49 -14.93 -33.36
CA SER A 435 -9.31 -14.17 -33.78
C SER A 435 -9.67 -13.07 -34.78
N LEU A 436 -9.33 -11.81 -34.45
CA LEU A 436 -9.43 -10.69 -35.38
C LEU A 436 -8.31 -10.76 -36.44
N ASN A 437 -8.67 -10.43 -37.68
CA ASN A 437 -7.75 -10.38 -38.81
C ASN A 437 -6.79 -9.17 -38.68
N PRO A 438 -5.45 -9.34 -38.81
CA PRO A 438 -4.47 -8.25 -38.65
C PRO A 438 -4.70 -7.01 -39.55
N ASP A 439 -5.34 -7.17 -40.71
CA ASP A 439 -5.62 -6.06 -41.63
C ASP A 439 -6.83 -5.22 -41.22
N ASP A 440 -7.80 -5.81 -40.51
CA ASP A 440 -8.92 -5.08 -39.92
C ASP A 440 -8.44 -4.27 -38.70
N ILE A 441 -7.49 -4.81 -37.93
CA ILE A 441 -6.83 -4.07 -36.83
C ILE A 441 -6.07 -2.84 -37.37
N ARG A 442 -5.32 -2.99 -38.49
CA ARG A 442 -4.63 -1.85 -39.12
C ARG A 442 -5.60 -0.79 -39.63
N ARG A 443 -6.71 -1.18 -40.27
CA ARG A 443 -7.75 -0.22 -40.71
C ARG A 443 -8.38 0.55 -39.55
N VAL A 444 -8.71 -0.12 -38.46
CA VAL A 444 -9.25 0.53 -37.25
C VAL A 444 -8.23 1.48 -36.64
N GLN A 445 -6.95 1.13 -36.63
CA GLN A 445 -5.87 2.02 -36.14
C GLN A 445 -5.63 3.24 -37.03
N GLU A 446 -5.77 3.13 -38.36
CA GLU A 446 -5.68 4.27 -39.27
C GLU A 446 -6.91 5.19 -39.20
N GLU A 447 -8.12 4.63 -39.05
CA GLU A 447 -9.34 5.43 -38.88
C GLU A 447 -9.35 6.16 -37.53
N TYR A 448 -8.86 5.53 -36.47
CA TYR A 448 -8.67 6.16 -35.16
C TYR A 448 -7.63 7.29 -35.19
N LYS A 449 -6.53 7.11 -35.93
CA LYS A 449 -5.54 8.17 -36.17
C LYS A 449 -6.10 9.36 -36.95
N ARG A 450 -6.94 9.12 -37.98
CA ARG A 450 -7.58 10.22 -38.73
C ARG A 450 -8.53 11.04 -37.84
N ARG A 451 -9.38 10.37 -37.04
CA ARG A 451 -10.33 11.06 -36.15
C ARG A 451 -9.68 11.81 -34.98
N LEU A 452 -8.43 11.52 -34.63
CA LEU A 452 -7.68 12.25 -33.60
C LEU A 452 -7.06 13.56 -34.10
N CYS A 453 -6.95 13.78 -35.42
CA CYS A 453 -6.44 15.05 -35.97
C CYS A 453 -7.52 16.14 -36.10
N ASP A 454 -8.81 15.77 -36.15
CA ASP A 454 -9.93 16.72 -36.31
C ASP A 454 -10.48 17.24 -34.96
N CYS A 455 -9.74 17.11 -33.86
CA CYS A 455 -10.12 17.60 -32.53
C CYS A 455 -9.06 18.52 -31.88
N TYR A 456 -8.14 19.08 -32.68
CA TYR A 456 -7.25 20.16 -32.28
C TYR A 456 -7.22 21.26 -33.35
N TYR A 457 -8.30 22.05 -33.39
CA TYR A 457 -8.33 23.44 -33.82
C TYR A 457 -9.44 24.19 -33.08
#